data_AF-A0A7V2XTP0-F1
#
_entry.id   AF-A0A7V2XTP0-F1
#
_cell.length_a   1.000
_cell.length_b   1.000
_cell.length_c   1.000
_cell.angle_alpha   90.00
_cell.angle_beta   90.00
_cell.angle_gamma   90.00
#
_symmetry.space_group_name_H-M   'P 1'
#
loop_
_entity.id
_entity.type
_entity.pdbx_description
1 polymer ?
#
loop_
_entity_poly.entity_id
_entity_poly.type
_entity_poly.pdbx_seq_one_letter_code
_entity_poly.pdbx_strand_id
1 'polypeptide(L)'
;MRTGCAAEILTHAPGAPSSGGGPVRRGRPGGSFRAEASARSAFPCPRSRDIFASPSEDPAMRLSELLSEDVILRGFSAKDKWEAITKLVDHLVASRRVPADRRQVLLDLILARERDQSTGLEHGVAIPHATVTVLESAAAVLAIAPDGVPFQSADNQPAKIIVLYFIPRKFVQKYIRMVAGIARLLSHADLREGILATASSQDLIALIRREEDKEQAALGGLVHPA
;
A
#
# COMPACT_ATOMS: atom_id res chain seq x y z
N MET A 1 -25.90 -8.30 -58.62
CA MET A 1 -25.34 -7.00 -59.03
C MET A 1 -24.06 -6.77 -58.24
N ARG A 2 -22.93 -6.71 -58.96
CA ARG A 2 -21.59 -6.14 -58.65
C ARG A 2 -20.90 -6.61 -57.34
N THR A 3 -19.87 -7.47 -57.35
CA THR A 3 -18.43 -7.24 -57.71
C THR A 3 -17.82 -6.04 -56.95
N GLY A 4 -16.67 -6.07 -56.28
CA GLY A 4 -15.53 -6.99 -56.09
C GLY A 4 -14.70 -6.38 -54.93
N CYS A 5 -13.41 -6.57 -54.72
CA CYS A 5 -12.33 -7.35 -55.31
C CYS A 5 -11.15 -7.20 -54.32
N ALA A 6 -10.26 -8.20 -54.29
CA ALA A 6 -9.06 -8.29 -53.46
C ALA A 6 -7.88 -7.42 -53.96
N ALA A 7 -6.85 -7.31 -53.12
CA ALA A 7 -5.39 -7.24 -53.42
C ALA A 7 -4.71 -6.49 -52.23
N GLU A 8 -3.84 -7.05 -51.38
CA GLU A 8 -2.64 -7.88 -51.56
C GLU A 8 -1.43 -7.13 -52.20
N ILE A 9 -0.25 -7.34 -51.58
CA ILE A 9 1.12 -7.37 -52.16
C ILE A 9 2.17 -6.33 -51.67
N LEU A 10 3.14 -6.87 -50.89
CA LEU A 10 4.64 -6.79 -50.91
C LEU A 10 5.35 -5.40 -51.00
N THR A 11 6.53 -5.10 -50.40
CA THR A 11 7.87 -5.75 -50.49
C THR A 11 8.90 -5.20 -49.46
N HIS A 12 10.04 -5.91 -49.36
CA HIS A 12 11.30 -5.83 -48.57
C HIS A 12 12.07 -4.49 -48.32
N ALA A 13 12.67 -4.40 -47.10
CA ALA A 13 14.11 -4.22 -46.64
C ALA A 13 15.21 -3.54 -47.53
N PRO A 14 16.47 -3.27 -47.08
CA PRO A 14 17.12 -3.04 -45.76
C PRO A 14 18.08 -1.78 -45.72
N GLY A 15 18.78 -1.52 -44.60
CA GLY A 15 20.01 -0.67 -44.60
C GLY A 15 20.55 -0.23 -43.23
N ALA A 16 21.69 -0.79 -42.81
CA ALA A 16 22.59 -0.23 -41.77
C ALA A 16 23.61 0.74 -42.43
N PRO A 17 24.35 1.58 -41.69
CA PRO A 17 25.62 1.11 -41.14
C PRO A 17 26.07 1.73 -39.80
N SER A 18 27.20 1.17 -39.35
CA SER A 18 28.04 1.38 -38.18
C SER A 18 28.76 2.73 -38.07
N SER A 19 29.04 3.12 -36.82
CA SER A 19 30.24 3.87 -36.38
C SER A 19 30.35 3.67 -34.87
N GLY A 20 31.49 3.58 -34.19
CA GLY A 20 32.89 3.77 -34.51
C GLY A 20 33.57 3.93 -33.14
N GLY A 21 34.57 3.10 -32.85
CA GLY A 21 35.26 3.10 -31.54
C GLY A 21 36.20 4.30 -31.35
N GLY A 22 36.39 4.69 -30.09
CA GLY A 22 37.41 5.65 -29.65
C GLY A 22 37.84 5.36 -28.20
N PRO A 23 39.11 5.57 -27.82
CA PRO A 23 39.75 4.83 -26.73
C PRO A 23 39.56 5.51 -25.36
N VAL A 24 39.25 4.73 -24.33
CA VAL A 24 39.37 5.17 -22.93
C VAL A 24 40.81 4.99 -22.46
N ARG A 25 41.42 6.09 -22.05
CA ARG A 25 42.81 6.22 -21.60
C ARG A 25 43.06 5.49 -20.28
N ARG A 26 44.24 4.87 -20.18
CA ARG A 26 44.80 4.30 -18.94
C ARG A 26 45.35 5.42 -18.03
N GLY A 27 45.16 5.25 -16.72
CA GLY A 27 45.82 6.04 -15.67
C GLY A 27 45.61 5.43 -14.28
N ARG A 28 46.53 4.55 -13.86
CA ARG A 28 46.92 4.29 -12.46
C ARG A 28 48.23 5.07 -12.22
N PRO A 29 48.77 5.23 -10.99
CA PRO A 29 48.41 4.64 -9.69
C PRO A 29 48.35 5.68 -8.53
N GLY A 30 47.90 5.27 -7.34
CA GLY A 30 48.10 6.10 -6.15
C GLY A 30 47.60 5.47 -4.85
N GLY A 31 48.55 5.19 -3.94
CA GLY A 31 48.31 5.31 -2.50
C GLY A 31 47.87 4.05 -1.76
N SER A 32 48.82 3.18 -1.43
CA SER A 32 48.75 2.37 -0.22
C SER A 32 48.95 3.27 1.00
N PHE A 33 47.93 3.44 1.83
CA PHE A 33 48.11 3.92 3.20
C PHE A 33 47.44 2.94 4.17
N ARG A 34 48.29 2.15 4.83
CA ARG A 34 48.00 1.56 6.13
C ARG A 34 48.28 2.64 7.18
N ALA A 35 47.34 2.84 8.09
CA ALA A 35 47.54 3.37 9.44
C ALA A 35 46.39 2.78 10.27
N GLU A 36 46.64 1.68 10.97
CA GLU A 36 47.03 1.64 12.39
C GLU A 36 45.94 2.13 13.33
N ALA A 37 45.63 1.23 14.26
CA ALA A 37 44.65 1.34 15.32
C ALA A 37 44.98 2.48 16.28
N SER A 38 43.95 3.16 16.76
CA SER A 38 44.02 3.84 18.06
C SER A 38 42.72 3.57 18.82
N ALA A 39 42.91 2.94 19.97
CA ALA A 39 41.86 2.62 20.91
C ALA A 39 41.44 3.85 21.71
N ARG A 40 40.24 3.73 22.28
CA ARG A 40 39.66 4.46 23.42
C ARG A 40 38.88 5.73 23.06
N SER A 41 37.55 5.65 23.15
CA SER A 41 36.90 5.95 24.43
C SER A 41 35.54 5.25 24.47
N ALA A 42 35.28 4.52 25.54
CA ALA A 42 33.98 3.95 25.82
C ALA A 42 33.04 5.11 26.16
N PHE A 43 32.19 5.49 25.21
CA PHE A 43 31.08 6.38 25.53
C PHE A 43 30.06 5.61 26.38
N PRO A 44 29.65 6.15 27.54
CA PRO A 44 28.72 5.49 28.41
C PRO A 44 27.38 5.33 27.70
N CYS A 45 26.87 4.10 27.66
CA CYS A 45 25.53 3.80 27.19
C CYS A 45 24.54 4.59 28.06
N PRO A 46 23.73 5.52 27.49
CA PRO A 46 22.76 6.25 28.27
C PRO A 46 21.72 5.25 28.81
N ARG A 47 21.58 5.22 30.14
CA ARG A 47 20.50 4.50 30.81
C ARG A 47 19.19 5.29 30.67
N SER A 48 18.11 4.54 30.86
CA SER A 48 16.71 4.93 31.07
C SER A 48 15.94 5.47 29.86
N ARG A 49 14.86 4.73 29.53
CA ARG A 49 13.53 5.23 29.15
C ARG A 49 13.52 6.65 28.58
N ASP A 50 13.59 6.74 27.26
CA ASP A 50 12.77 7.60 26.41
C ASP A 50 13.46 7.76 25.05
N ILE A 51 12.64 7.88 24.00
CA ILE A 51 12.97 8.29 22.62
C ILE A 51 13.28 7.11 21.66
N PHE A 52 12.35 6.94 20.73
CA PHE A 52 12.20 5.91 19.68
C PHE A 52 11.63 4.57 20.13
N ALA A 53 10.31 4.45 19.99
CA ALA A 53 9.64 3.17 19.89
C ALA A 53 10.35 2.31 18.82
N SER A 54 10.93 1.20 19.25
CA SER A 54 11.55 0.20 18.38
C SER A 54 10.52 -0.37 17.40
N PRO A 55 10.87 -0.59 16.11
CA PRO A 55 9.99 -1.30 15.20
C PRO A 55 9.82 -2.73 15.72
N SER A 56 8.58 -3.09 16.09
CA SER A 56 8.26 -4.38 16.70
C SER A 56 8.67 -5.54 15.80
N GLU A 57 9.55 -6.40 16.31
CA GLU A 57 9.99 -7.63 15.65
C GLU A 57 8.88 -8.71 15.78
N ASP A 58 7.90 -8.56 14.87
CA ASP A 58 6.69 -9.34 14.55
C ASP A 58 5.42 -9.20 15.43
N PRO A 59 4.41 -8.46 14.90
CA PRO A 59 3.06 -8.99 14.72
C PRO A 59 2.56 -8.74 13.27
N ALA A 60 1.50 -9.43 12.85
CA ALA A 60 0.78 -9.06 11.62
C ALA A 60 0.49 -7.55 11.66
N MET A 61 1.04 -6.77 10.73
CA MET A 61 0.80 -5.33 10.63
C MET A 61 -0.71 -5.11 10.72
N ARG A 62 -1.15 -4.42 11.77
CA ARG A 62 -2.57 -4.23 12.06
C ARG A 62 -3.08 -3.00 11.34
N LEU A 63 -4.34 -3.01 10.92
CA LEU A 63 -4.96 -1.82 10.36
C LEU A 63 -4.98 -0.70 11.40
N SER A 64 -5.30 -1.02 12.66
CA SER A 64 -5.36 -0.02 13.74
C SER A 64 -4.02 0.68 14.05
N GLU A 65 -2.89 0.09 13.66
CA GLU A 65 -1.55 0.68 13.82
C GLU A 65 -1.19 1.64 12.68
N LEU A 66 -1.81 1.48 11.52
CA LEU A 66 -1.62 2.35 10.36
C LEU A 66 -2.57 3.56 10.37
N LEU A 67 -3.60 3.52 11.21
CA LEU A 67 -4.60 4.56 11.31
C LEU A 67 -4.29 5.57 12.42
N SER A 68 -4.60 6.82 12.11
CA SER A 68 -4.57 7.98 13.00
C SER A 68 -5.60 8.98 12.47
N GLU A 69 -5.93 10.00 13.26
CA GLU A 69 -7.03 10.90 12.93
C GLU A 69 -6.86 11.60 11.57
N ASP A 70 -5.62 11.92 11.19
CA ASP A 70 -5.28 12.59 9.93
C ASP A 70 -5.46 11.70 8.69
N VAL A 71 -5.64 10.39 8.85
CA VAL A 71 -5.85 9.42 7.75
C VAL A 71 -7.22 8.74 7.80
N ILE A 72 -8.15 9.32 8.56
CA ILE A 72 -9.55 8.90 8.60
C ILE A 72 -10.40 10.00 7.95
N LEU A 73 -10.93 9.71 6.77
CA LEU A 73 -11.78 10.63 6.02
C LEU A 73 -13.25 10.28 6.23
N ARG A 74 -13.98 11.16 6.90
CA ARG A 74 -15.43 11.05 7.08
C ARG A 74 -16.16 11.93 6.05
N GLY A 75 -17.32 11.49 5.57
CA GLY A 75 -18.07 12.22 4.54
C GLY A 75 -17.37 12.20 3.17
N PHE A 76 -16.62 11.14 2.88
CA PHE A 76 -15.90 10.99 1.64
C PHE A 76 -16.85 10.82 0.45
N SER A 77 -16.54 11.43 -0.69
CA SER A 77 -17.30 11.25 -1.92
C SER A 77 -16.40 11.22 -3.15
N ALA A 78 -16.78 10.37 -4.10
CA ALA A 78 -16.16 10.22 -5.40
C ALA A 78 -17.19 9.68 -6.39
N LYS A 79 -17.06 10.03 -7.67
CA LYS A 79 -17.98 9.60 -8.73
C LYS A 79 -17.79 8.13 -9.08
N ASP A 80 -16.56 7.65 -9.03
CA ASP A 80 -16.17 6.27 -9.32
C ASP A 80 -14.92 5.85 -8.53
N LYS A 81 -14.55 4.58 -8.68
CA LYS A 81 -13.36 4.01 -8.03
C LYS A 81 -12.05 4.68 -8.40
N TRP A 82 -11.93 5.22 -9.62
CA TRP A 82 -10.68 5.84 -10.09
C TRP A 82 -10.47 7.19 -9.41
N GLU A 83 -11.53 8.00 -9.33
CA GLU A 83 -11.52 9.25 -8.57
C GLU A 83 -11.30 8.96 -7.09
N ALA A 84 -11.94 7.93 -6.53
CA ALA A 84 -11.76 7.56 -5.14
C ALA A 84 -10.29 7.25 -4.82
N ILE A 85 -9.68 6.34 -5.58
CA ILE A 85 -8.27 5.98 -5.42
C ILE A 85 -7.37 7.21 -5.56
N THR A 86 -7.62 8.06 -6.56
CA THR A 86 -6.84 9.29 -6.77
C THR A 86 -6.90 10.22 -5.56
N LYS A 87 -8.11 10.52 -5.06
CA LYS A 87 -8.32 11.39 -3.88
C LYS A 87 -7.66 10.82 -2.61
N LEU A 88 -7.70 9.50 -2.44
CA LEU A 88 -7.10 8.84 -1.28
C LEU A 88 -5.57 8.87 -1.34
N VAL A 89 -4.96 8.70 -2.52
CA VAL A 89 -3.52 8.89 -2.71
C VAL A 89 -3.12 10.35 -2.46
N ASP A 90 -3.91 11.30 -2.95
CA ASP A 90 -3.69 12.73 -2.71
C ASP A 90 -3.74 13.07 -1.22
N HIS A 91 -4.68 12.48 -0.50
CA HIS A 91 -4.81 12.64 0.94
C HIS A 91 -3.59 12.11 1.70
N LEU A 92 -3.05 10.95 1.31
CA LEU A 92 -1.83 10.40 1.90
C LEU A 92 -0.61 11.31 1.69
N VAL A 93 -0.56 12.02 0.58
CA VAL A 93 0.48 13.03 0.32
C VAL A 93 0.27 14.27 1.16
N ALA A 94 -0.97 14.80 1.21
CA ALA A 94 -1.32 15.99 1.99
C ALA A 94 -1.08 15.80 3.49
N SER A 95 -1.37 14.61 4.02
CA SER A 95 -1.10 14.22 5.41
C SER A 95 0.37 13.88 5.70
N ARG A 96 1.26 13.98 4.70
CA ARG A 96 2.70 13.66 4.79
C ARG A 96 3.00 12.20 5.16
N ARG A 97 2.05 11.30 4.93
CA ARG A 97 2.23 9.85 5.06
C ARG A 97 3.00 9.25 3.89
N VAL A 98 2.89 9.92 2.75
CA VAL A 98 3.60 9.60 1.52
C VAL A 98 4.37 10.84 1.06
N PRO A 99 5.65 10.72 0.66
CA PRO A 99 6.39 11.85 0.09
C PRO A 99 5.78 12.30 -1.24
N ALA A 100 5.70 13.62 -1.46
CA ALA A 100 5.04 14.19 -2.63
C ALA A 100 5.65 13.76 -3.98
N ASP A 101 6.96 13.55 -4.02
CA ASP A 101 7.69 13.05 -5.20
C ASP A 101 7.32 11.59 -5.55
N ARG A 102 6.69 10.85 -4.63
CA ARG A 102 6.24 9.47 -4.84
C ARG A 102 4.77 9.37 -5.27
N ARG A 103 4.03 10.47 -5.26
CA ARG A 103 2.60 10.49 -5.60
C ARG A 103 2.29 9.77 -6.92
N GLN A 104 2.94 10.20 -8.00
CA GLN A 104 2.61 9.74 -9.34
C GLN A 104 2.88 8.24 -9.51
N VAL A 105 4.06 7.78 -9.10
CA VAL A 105 4.42 6.36 -9.19
C VAL A 105 3.49 5.48 -8.35
N LEU A 106 3.06 5.93 -7.18
CA LEU A 106 2.12 5.18 -6.33
C LEU A 106 0.73 5.10 -6.96
N LEU A 107 0.25 6.22 -7.52
CA LEU A 107 -1.01 6.28 -8.23
C LEU A 107 -1.02 5.32 -9.43
N ASP A 108 0.02 5.35 -10.24
CA ASP A 108 0.12 4.48 -11.42
C ASP A 108 0.10 2.99 -11.03
N LEU A 109 0.84 2.62 -9.98
CA LEU A 109 0.91 1.24 -9.48
C LEU A 109 -0.44 0.73 -8.97
N ILE A 110 -1.15 1.52 -8.15
CA ILE A 110 -2.43 1.07 -7.59
C ILE A 110 -3.55 1.07 -8.65
N LEU A 111 -3.55 2.02 -9.58
CA LEU A 111 -4.50 2.02 -10.68
C LEU A 111 -4.27 0.85 -11.63
N ALA A 112 -3.01 0.49 -11.91
CA ALA A 112 -2.70 -0.71 -12.69
C ALA A 112 -3.25 -1.97 -12.00
N ARG A 113 -2.99 -2.13 -10.69
CA ARG A 113 -3.51 -3.24 -9.90
C ARG A 113 -5.04 -3.32 -9.89
N GLU A 114 -5.71 -2.18 -9.81
CA GLU A 114 -7.18 -2.09 -9.80
C GLU A 114 -7.81 -2.36 -11.18
N ARG A 115 -7.08 -2.11 -12.27
CA ARG A 115 -7.50 -2.47 -13.65
C ARG A 115 -7.46 -3.97 -13.88
N ASP A 116 -6.46 -4.66 -13.34
CA ASP A 116 -6.33 -6.12 -13.50
C ASP A 116 -7.51 -6.84 -12.86
N GLN A 117 -7.87 -6.45 -11.64
CA GLN A 117 -9.02 -6.97 -10.94
C GLN A 117 -9.50 -5.97 -9.88
N SER A 118 -10.81 -5.73 -9.86
CA SER A 118 -11.45 -4.89 -8.86
C SER A 118 -11.08 -5.32 -7.44
N THR A 119 -10.81 -4.35 -6.57
CA THR A 119 -10.63 -4.58 -5.12
C THR A 119 -11.88 -4.22 -4.31
N GLY A 120 -13.01 -4.00 -4.99
CA GLY A 120 -14.33 -3.96 -4.37
C GLY A 120 -14.72 -5.32 -3.81
N LEU A 121 -15.12 -5.34 -2.55
CA LEU A 121 -15.65 -6.49 -1.84
C LEU A 121 -17.16 -6.32 -1.64
N GLU A 122 -17.83 -7.40 -1.24
CA GLU A 122 -19.24 -7.38 -0.87
C GLU A 122 -19.49 -6.51 0.37
N HIS A 123 -20.77 -6.20 0.60
CA HIS A 123 -21.26 -5.49 1.78
C HIS A 123 -20.72 -4.07 1.94
N GLY A 124 -20.49 -3.38 0.81
CA GLY A 124 -20.09 -1.98 0.78
C GLY A 124 -18.66 -1.73 1.25
N VAL A 125 -17.75 -2.68 1.02
CA VAL A 125 -16.33 -2.56 1.37
C VAL A 125 -15.48 -2.49 0.11
N ALA A 126 -14.42 -1.70 0.10
CA ALA A 126 -13.36 -1.77 -0.91
C ALA A 126 -11.99 -1.69 -0.23
N ILE A 127 -11.03 -2.45 -0.76
CA ILE A 127 -9.67 -2.53 -0.20
C ILE A 127 -8.61 -2.29 -1.29
N PRO A 128 -8.49 -1.08 -1.86
CA PRO A 128 -7.45 -0.80 -2.85
C PRO A 128 -6.06 -0.92 -2.24
N HIS A 129 -5.21 -1.75 -2.82
CA HIS A 129 -3.90 -2.02 -2.25
C HIS A 129 -2.83 -2.25 -3.32
N ALA A 130 -1.59 -1.90 -3.00
CA ALA A 130 -0.45 -2.20 -3.86
C ALA A 130 0.83 -2.48 -3.06
N THR A 131 1.62 -3.45 -3.55
CA THR A 131 3.00 -3.65 -3.07
C THR A 131 3.92 -2.73 -3.86
N VAL A 132 4.80 -2.01 -3.16
CA VAL A 132 5.63 -0.94 -3.74
C VAL A 132 7.08 -1.05 -3.30
N THR A 133 8.01 -0.57 -4.12
CA THR A 133 9.44 -0.49 -3.78
C THR A 133 9.89 0.93 -3.41
N VAL A 134 9.00 1.91 -3.60
CA VAL A 134 9.31 3.35 -3.49
C VAL A 134 9.00 3.95 -2.12
N LEU A 135 8.55 3.13 -1.16
CA LEU A 135 8.26 3.52 0.22
C LEU A 135 9.07 2.66 1.20
N GLU A 136 9.52 3.29 2.29
CA GLU A 136 10.24 2.62 3.38
C GLU A 136 9.31 2.03 4.44
N SER A 137 8.11 2.60 4.59
CA SER A 137 7.10 2.20 5.57
C SER A 137 5.74 2.06 4.88
N ALA A 138 4.85 1.26 5.48
CA ALA A 138 3.48 1.17 5.00
C ALA A 138 2.72 2.48 5.25
N ALA A 139 1.74 2.75 4.39
CA ALA A 139 0.85 3.90 4.50
C ALA A 139 -0.57 3.43 4.23
N ALA A 140 -1.55 3.89 5.02
CA ALA A 140 -2.95 3.56 4.85
C ALA A 140 -3.85 4.78 5.09
N VAL A 141 -5.01 4.77 4.46
CA VAL A 141 -6.09 5.74 4.66
C VAL A 141 -7.41 4.97 4.70
N LEU A 142 -8.25 5.32 5.67
CA LEU A 142 -9.62 4.84 5.78
C LEU A 142 -10.57 5.97 5.37
N ALA A 143 -11.44 5.69 4.42
CA ALA A 143 -12.50 6.60 4.02
C ALA A 143 -13.87 5.99 4.26
N ILE A 144 -14.77 6.84 4.78
CA ILE A 144 -16.17 6.54 5.04
C ILE A 144 -17.00 7.40 4.11
N ALA A 145 -17.65 6.75 3.15
CA ALA A 145 -18.50 7.34 2.13
C ALA A 145 -19.98 7.04 2.42
N PRO A 146 -20.73 7.96 3.06
CA PRO A 146 -22.11 7.69 3.48
C PRO A 146 -23.03 7.28 2.32
N ASP A 147 -22.88 7.96 1.18
CA ASP A 147 -23.67 7.72 -0.04
C ASP A 147 -23.13 6.54 -0.87
N GLY A 148 -21.95 6.03 -0.50
CA GLY A 148 -21.24 4.98 -1.22
C GLY A 148 -20.55 5.47 -2.51
N VAL A 149 -19.53 4.73 -2.93
CA VAL A 149 -18.80 4.95 -4.18
C VAL A 149 -18.97 3.71 -5.07
N PRO A 150 -19.35 3.87 -6.36
CA PRO A 150 -19.36 2.75 -7.30
C PRO A 150 -17.96 2.14 -7.44
N PHE A 151 -17.80 0.90 -6.95
CA PHE A 151 -16.49 0.22 -6.88
C PHE A 151 -16.41 -1.10 -7.64
N GLN A 152 -17.45 -1.49 -8.39
CA GLN A 152 -17.49 -2.78 -9.10
C GLN A 152 -17.25 -3.96 -8.15
N SER A 153 -17.92 -3.95 -7.00
CA SER A 153 -17.95 -5.07 -6.06
C SER A 153 -18.74 -6.25 -6.63
N ALA A 154 -18.49 -7.47 -6.14
CA ALA A 154 -19.13 -8.69 -6.62
C ALA A 154 -20.67 -8.68 -6.47
N ASP A 155 -21.17 -8.04 -5.42
CA ASP A 155 -22.60 -7.85 -5.14
C ASP A 155 -23.19 -6.59 -5.79
N ASN A 156 -22.40 -5.87 -6.60
CA ASN A 156 -22.72 -4.59 -7.22
C ASN A 156 -23.12 -3.48 -6.23
N GLN A 157 -22.85 -3.62 -4.93
CA GLN A 157 -23.12 -2.56 -3.97
C GLN A 157 -22.00 -1.49 -4.00
N PRO A 158 -22.35 -0.21 -3.80
CA PRO A 158 -21.35 0.84 -3.69
C PRO A 158 -20.56 0.71 -2.38
N ALA A 159 -19.26 0.96 -2.44
CA ALA A 159 -18.38 0.91 -1.29
C ALA A 159 -18.60 2.11 -0.36
N LYS A 160 -19.01 1.85 0.87
CA LYS A 160 -19.15 2.84 1.94
C LYS A 160 -17.92 2.91 2.84
N ILE A 161 -17.16 1.83 2.92
CA ILE A 161 -15.91 1.73 3.69
C ILE A 161 -14.80 1.42 2.70
N ILE A 162 -13.84 2.32 2.56
CA ILE A 162 -12.72 2.18 1.62
C ILE A 162 -11.42 2.25 2.41
N VAL A 163 -10.65 1.17 2.41
CA VAL A 163 -9.33 1.10 3.06
C VAL A 163 -8.26 1.00 1.98
N LEU A 164 -7.61 2.13 1.68
CA LEU A 164 -6.49 2.15 0.75
C LEU A 164 -5.17 2.02 1.49
N TYR A 165 -4.25 1.18 1.02
CA TYR A 165 -2.91 1.11 1.60
C TYR A 165 -1.81 0.67 0.63
N PHE A 166 -0.59 1.10 0.94
CA PHE A 166 0.64 0.73 0.25
C PHE A 166 1.56 -0.04 1.19
N ILE A 167 2.19 -1.09 0.65
CA ILE A 167 3.10 -1.94 1.43
C ILE A 167 4.47 -2.00 0.75
N PRO A 168 5.56 -1.66 1.45
CA PRO A 168 6.90 -1.92 0.98
C PRO A 168 7.14 -3.41 0.68
N ARG A 169 7.76 -3.72 -0.47
CA ARG A 169 8.03 -5.09 -0.93
C ARG A 169 8.82 -5.94 0.10
N LYS A 170 9.65 -5.31 0.93
CA LYS A 170 10.36 -5.96 2.05
C LYS A 170 9.43 -6.65 3.07
N PHE A 171 8.14 -6.31 3.07
CA PHE A 171 7.13 -6.88 3.97
C PHE A 171 6.10 -7.78 3.27
N VAL A 172 6.36 -8.23 2.03
CA VAL A 172 5.36 -8.96 1.21
C VAL A 172 4.82 -10.25 1.86
N GLN A 173 5.64 -11.00 2.60
CA GLN A 173 5.21 -12.23 3.28
C GLN A 173 4.26 -11.95 4.46
N LYS A 174 4.44 -10.82 5.14
CA LYS A 174 3.53 -10.36 6.19
C LYS A 174 2.23 -9.81 5.59
N TYR A 175 2.30 -9.26 4.39
CA TYR A 175 1.21 -8.62 3.67
C TYR A 175 0.05 -9.55 3.30
N ILE A 176 0.30 -10.75 2.78
CA ILE A 176 -0.80 -11.65 2.35
C ILE A 176 -1.72 -11.97 3.55
N ARG A 177 -1.13 -12.19 4.73
CA ARG A 177 -1.88 -12.40 5.97
C ARG A 177 -2.65 -11.15 6.39
N MET A 178 -2.07 -9.97 6.23
CA MET A 178 -2.72 -8.70 6.55
C MET A 178 -3.93 -8.43 5.65
N VAL A 179 -3.81 -8.59 4.33
CA VAL A 179 -4.94 -8.36 3.40
C VAL A 179 -6.11 -9.28 3.74
N ALA A 180 -5.81 -10.57 3.93
CA ALA A 180 -6.81 -11.55 4.34
C ALA A 180 -7.43 -11.21 5.70
N GLY A 181 -6.61 -10.74 6.65
CA GLY A 181 -7.05 -10.28 7.96
C GLY A 181 -7.99 -9.09 7.88
N ILE A 182 -7.67 -8.06 7.10
CA ILE A 182 -8.52 -6.87 6.92
C ILE A 182 -9.82 -7.25 6.21
N ALA A 183 -9.76 -8.07 5.15
CA ALA A 183 -10.96 -8.53 4.45
C ALA A 183 -11.90 -9.31 5.38
N ARG A 184 -11.35 -10.22 6.20
CA ARG A 184 -12.13 -10.97 7.20
C ARG A 184 -12.68 -10.07 8.30
N LEU A 185 -11.86 -9.18 8.83
CA LEU A 185 -12.26 -8.19 9.83
C LEU A 185 -13.47 -7.37 9.34
N LEU A 186 -13.39 -6.84 8.11
CA LEU A 186 -14.45 -6.05 7.48
C LEU A 186 -15.64 -6.90 6.99
N SER A 187 -15.55 -8.23 7.02
CA SER A 187 -16.68 -9.12 6.72
C SER A 187 -17.70 -9.20 7.86
N HIS A 188 -17.33 -8.78 9.08
CA HIS A 188 -18.25 -8.72 10.22
C HIS A 188 -19.21 -7.52 10.10
N ALA A 189 -20.52 -7.81 10.10
CA ALA A 189 -21.57 -6.79 10.00
C ALA A 189 -21.49 -5.77 11.14
N ASP A 190 -21.37 -6.25 12.39
CA ASP A 190 -21.30 -5.39 13.59
C ASP A 190 -20.16 -4.37 13.50
N LEU A 191 -18.99 -4.78 12.98
CA LEU A 191 -17.87 -3.87 12.80
C LEU A 191 -18.16 -2.84 11.71
N ARG A 192 -18.71 -3.26 10.56
CA ARG A 192 -19.06 -2.31 9.48
C ARG A 192 -20.08 -1.29 9.96
N GLU A 193 -21.12 -1.73 10.64
CA GLU A 193 -22.14 -0.85 11.22
C GLU A 193 -21.54 0.10 12.26
N GLY A 194 -20.66 -0.41 13.14
CA GLY A 194 -19.93 0.40 14.09
C GLY A 194 -19.04 1.46 13.43
N ILE A 195 -18.29 1.11 12.38
CA ILE A 195 -17.48 2.05 11.60
C ILE A 195 -18.34 3.18 11.02
N LEU A 196 -19.49 2.83 10.45
CA LEU A 196 -20.40 3.81 9.84
C LEU A 196 -21.06 4.73 10.90
N ALA A 197 -21.38 4.21 12.08
CA ALA A 197 -22.04 4.96 13.15
C ALA A 197 -21.08 5.82 14.01
N THR A 198 -19.81 5.44 14.13
CA THR A 198 -18.88 6.05 15.10
C THR A 198 -18.35 7.40 14.64
N ALA A 199 -18.80 8.51 15.26
CA ALA A 199 -18.41 9.87 14.87
C ALA A 199 -16.94 10.23 15.19
N SER A 200 -16.36 9.66 16.25
CA SER A 200 -15.00 9.97 16.71
C SER A 200 -13.96 9.08 16.03
N SER A 201 -12.94 9.69 15.44
CA SER A 201 -11.81 8.95 14.84
C SER A 201 -11.06 8.10 15.88
N GLN A 202 -10.97 8.57 17.13
CA GLN A 202 -10.33 7.81 18.21
C GLN A 202 -11.14 6.57 18.60
N ASP A 203 -12.46 6.73 18.75
CA ASP A 203 -13.34 5.61 19.08
C ASP A 203 -13.39 4.59 17.94
N LEU A 204 -13.32 5.06 16.69
CA LEU A 204 -13.25 4.20 15.53
C LEU A 204 -11.97 3.36 15.51
N ILE A 205 -10.82 3.98 15.80
CA ILE A 205 -9.54 3.24 15.91
C ILE A 205 -9.60 2.22 17.04
N ALA A 206 -10.16 2.60 18.19
CA ALA A 206 -10.34 1.70 19.33
C ALA A 206 -11.27 0.52 19.01
N LEU A 207 -12.36 0.77 18.28
CA LEU A 207 -13.28 -0.25 17.80
C LEU A 207 -12.57 -1.25 16.87
N ILE A 208 -11.85 -0.77 15.85
CA ILE A 208 -11.09 -1.63 14.93
C ILE A 208 -10.06 -2.46 15.71
N ARG A 209 -9.32 -1.82 16.62
CA ARG A 209 -8.33 -2.52 17.46
C ARG A 209 -8.96 -3.63 18.28
N ARG A 210 -10.10 -3.37 18.93
CA ARG A 210 -10.81 -4.36 19.73
C ARG A 210 -11.25 -5.56 18.89
N GLU A 211 -11.78 -5.34 17.69
CA GLU A 211 -12.21 -6.44 16.82
C GLU A 211 -11.00 -7.23 16.27
N GLU A 212 -9.90 -6.57 15.94
CA GLU A 212 -8.63 -7.25 15.59
C GLU A 212 -8.09 -8.11 16.75
N ASP A 213 -8.19 -7.66 18.00
CA ASP A 213 -7.74 -8.43 19.17
C ASP A 213 -8.56 -9.72 19.34
N LYS A 214 -9.89 -9.63 19.17
CA LYS A 214 -10.77 -10.81 19.20
C LYS A 214 -10.43 -11.81 18.11
N GLU A 215 -10.17 -11.32 16.90
CA GLU A 215 -9.78 -12.15 15.76
C GLU A 215 -8.46 -12.88 16.00
N GLN A 216 -7.46 -12.19 16.56
CA GLN A 216 -6.18 -12.80 16.92
C GLN A 216 -6.35 -13.84 18.03
N ALA A 217 -7.19 -13.57 19.04
CA ALA A 217 -7.48 -14.51 20.11
C ALA A 217 -8.20 -15.78 19.59
N ALA A 218 -9.16 -15.62 18.67
CA ALA A 218 -9.86 -16.73 18.04
C ALA A 218 -8.92 -17.62 17.20
N LEU A 219 -7.94 -17.04 16.51
CA LEU A 219 -6.92 -17.79 15.76
C LEU A 219 -5.88 -18.45 16.67
N GLY A 220 -5.49 -17.80 17.77
CA GLY A 220 -4.55 -18.34 18.76
C GLY A 220 -5.11 -19.52 19.56
N GLY A 221 -6.43 -19.59 19.73
CA GLY A 221 -7.11 -20.70 20.41
C GLY A 221 -7.24 -21.99 19.58
N LEU A 222 -6.93 -21.97 18.28
CA LEU A 222 -7.04 -23.12 17.38
C LEU A 222 -5.72 -23.90 17.21
N VAL A 223 -4.64 -23.50 17.89
CA VAL A 223 -3.33 -24.16 17.84
C VAL A 223 -2.97 -24.77 19.21
N HIS A 224 -3.82 -25.68 19.70
CA HIS A 224 -3.40 -26.89 20.40
C HIS A 224 -4.60 -27.77 20.77
N PRO A 225 -4.60 -29.03 20.30
CA PRO A 225 -4.75 -30.13 21.22
C PRO A 225 -3.39 -30.81 21.45
N ALA A 226 -3.28 -31.44 22.61
CA ALA A 226 -2.10 -32.07 23.19
C ALA A 226 -1.54 -33.24 22.35
#